data_AF-A0A2V6WWQ7-F1
#
_entry.id   AF-A0A2V6WWQ7-F1
#
_cell.length_a   1.000
_cell.length_b   1.000
_cell.length_c   1.000
_cell.angle_alpha   90.00
_cell.angle_beta   90.00
_cell.angle_gamma   90.00
#
_symmetry.space_group_name_H-M   'P 1'
#
loop_
_entity.id
_entity.type
_entity.pdbx_description
1 polymer ?
#
loop_
_entity_poly.entity_id
_entity_poly.type
_entity_poly.pdbx_seq_one_letter_code
_entity_poly.pdbx_strand_id
1 'polypeptide(L)'
;QPDFIVDATGRGRLAAGALRIPARVGPRNDVAHFAHFEDFKWDDVPGQVLISRLKAGWSWGIPLKERLSVGIVLGRDDAAGLGATPLERLERAIAIDPWLTSMVGAAKRVTSVATYSNYQLISERGAGPGWVAIGDAFGFVDPMLSP
;
A
#
# COMPACT_ATOMS: atom_id res chain seq x y z
N GLN A 1 -20.95 -18.11 24.84
CA GLN A 1 -20.01 -16.98 24.83
C GLN A 1 -18.65 -17.52 24.43
N PRO A 2 -17.85 -16.84 23.58
CA PRO A 2 -16.53 -17.35 23.19
C PRO A 2 -15.54 -17.26 24.36
N ASP A 3 -14.68 -18.27 24.50
CA ASP A 3 -13.59 -18.30 25.51
C ASP A 3 -12.39 -17.43 25.11
N PHE A 4 -12.24 -17.12 23.82
CA PHE A 4 -11.14 -16.31 23.29
C PHE A 4 -11.56 -15.55 22.02
N ILE A 5 -11.07 -14.32 21.85
CA ILE A 5 -11.38 -13.44 20.71
C ILE A 5 -10.09 -13.13 19.94
N VAL A 6 -10.13 -13.31 18.62
CA VAL A 6 -9.04 -12.88 17.72
C VAL A 6 -9.53 -11.69 16.90
N ASP A 7 -8.97 -10.51 17.17
CA ASP A 7 -9.17 -9.33 16.32
C ASP A 7 -8.28 -9.45 15.08
N ALA A 8 -8.91 -9.84 13.97
CA ALA A 8 -8.33 -9.90 12.63
C ALA A 8 -8.97 -8.85 11.70
N THR A 9 -9.48 -7.74 12.24
CA THR A 9 -10.23 -6.73 11.49
C THR A 9 -9.36 -5.82 10.62
N GLY A 10 -8.07 -6.13 10.55
CA GLY A 10 -7.06 -5.32 9.91
C GLY A 10 -7.10 -3.88 10.41
N ARG A 11 -7.16 -2.93 9.48
CA ARG A 11 -7.17 -1.49 9.80
C ARG A 11 -8.39 -1.02 10.61
N GLY A 12 -9.42 -1.86 10.77
CA GLY A 12 -10.56 -1.60 11.66
C GLY A 12 -10.15 -1.52 13.13
N ARG A 13 -9.13 -2.29 13.56
CA ARG A 13 -8.54 -2.25 14.91
C ARG A 13 -9.59 -2.30 16.02
N LEU A 14 -10.58 -3.18 15.90
CA LEU A 14 -11.77 -3.18 16.75
C LEU A 14 -11.44 -3.34 18.24
N ALA A 15 -10.53 -4.24 18.62
CA ALA A 15 -10.15 -4.46 20.01
C ALA A 15 -9.42 -3.25 20.59
N ALA A 16 -8.47 -2.67 19.82
CA ALA A 16 -7.76 -1.47 20.24
C ALA A 16 -8.71 -0.28 20.41
N GLY A 17 -9.68 -0.10 19.52
CA GLY A 17 -10.72 0.93 19.63
C GLY A 17 -11.63 0.71 20.85
N ALA A 18 -12.18 -0.49 21.01
CA ALA A 18 -13.08 -0.82 22.12
C ALA A 18 -12.41 -0.67 23.49
N LEU A 19 -11.14 -1.05 23.60
CA LEU A 19 -10.36 -0.99 24.83
C LEU A 19 -9.59 0.33 25.00
N ARG A 20 -9.76 1.28 24.06
CA ARG A 20 -9.05 2.59 24.05
C ARG A 20 -7.54 2.44 24.18
N ILE A 21 -6.97 1.45 23.51
CA ILE A 21 -5.52 1.19 23.51
C ILE A 21 -4.84 2.25 22.63
N PRO A 22 -3.87 3.02 23.17
CA PRO A 22 -3.12 3.99 22.38
C PRO A 22 -2.31 3.33 21.27
N ALA A 23 -1.85 4.14 20.32
CA ALA A 23 -0.97 3.68 19.27
C ALA A 23 0.13 4.70 18.97
N ARG A 24 1.28 4.18 18.55
CA ARG A 24 2.39 4.97 18.04
C ARG A 24 2.23 5.12 16.54
N VAL A 25 2.28 6.36 16.07
CA VAL A 25 2.23 6.68 14.65
C VAL A 25 3.67 6.78 14.13
N GLY A 26 3.93 6.22 12.96
CA GLY A 26 5.26 6.30 12.33
C GLY A 26 5.61 7.72 11.89
N PRO A 27 6.91 8.02 11.67
CA PRO A 27 7.35 9.36 11.29
C PRO A 27 6.99 9.73 9.85
N ARG A 28 6.61 8.76 9.00
CA ARG A 28 6.22 8.99 7.61
C ARG A 28 4.69 9.02 7.51
N ASN A 29 4.18 9.99 6.75
CA ASN A 29 2.75 10.15 6.49
C ASN A 29 2.47 9.91 5.00
N ASP A 30 2.96 8.78 4.50
CA ASP A 30 2.93 8.51 3.08
C ASP A 30 1.54 8.09 2.59
N VAL A 31 1.35 8.28 1.29
CA VAL A 31 0.17 7.84 0.55
C VAL A 31 0.59 6.92 -0.58
N ALA A 32 -0.12 5.81 -0.69
CA ALA A 32 -0.01 4.88 -1.80
C ALA A 32 -1.16 5.10 -2.78
N HIS A 33 -0.85 5.15 -4.07
CA HIS A 33 -1.81 5.15 -5.16
C HIS A 33 -1.49 4.00 -6.10
N PHE A 34 -2.46 3.13 -6.40
CA PHE A 34 -2.20 1.96 -7.24
C PHE A 34 -3.43 1.50 -8.03
N ALA A 35 -3.17 0.81 -9.13
CA ALA A 35 -4.17 0.18 -9.98
C ALA A 35 -3.59 -1.06 -10.68
N HIS A 36 -4.45 -1.82 -11.35
CA HIS A 36 -4.05 -2.97 -12.15
C HIS A 36 -4.12 -2.65 -13.64
N PHE A 37 -3.18 -3.23 -14.40
CA PHE A 37 -3.00 -3.00 -15.83
C PHE A 37 -2.99 -4.33 -16.59
N GLU A 38 -3.64 -4.38 -17.74
CA GLU A 38 -3.56 -5.44 -18.77
C GLU A 38 -2.70 -4.94 -19.94
N ASP A 39 -2.24 -5.86 -20.79
CA ASP A 39 -1.34 -5.54 -21.93
C ASP A 39 -0.01 -4.85 -21.51
N PHE A 40 0.49 -5.23 -20.33
CA PHE A 40 1.77 -4.76 -19.79
C PHE A 40 2.97 -5.52 -20.39
N LYS A 41 4.15 -4.91 -20.33
CA LYS A 41 5.42 -5.56 -20.62
C LYS A 41 6.09 -6.01 -19.33
N TRP A 42 6.65 -7.22 -19.35
CA TRP A 42 7.36 -7.80 -18.21
C TRP A 42 8.55 -8.61 -18.70
N ASP A 43 9.73 -8.02 -18.59
CA ASP A 43 10.98 -8.60 -19.08
C ASP A 43 11.79 -9.27 -17.95
N ASP A 44 11.25 -9.27 -16.72
CA ASP A 44 11.87 -9.85 -15.52
C ASP A 44 11.36 -11.27 -15.22
N VAL A 45 11.88 -11.89 -14.15
CA VAL A 45 11.50 -13.24 -13.75
C VAL A 45 9.97 -13.31 -13.53
N PRO A 46 9.27 -14.31 -14.09
CA PRO A 46 7.84 -14.47 -13.87
C PRO A 46 7.48 -14.52 -12.38
N GLY A 47 6.57 -13.64 -11.95
CA GLY A 47 6.10 -13.57 -10.57
C GLY A 47 7.01 -12.81 -9.59
N GLN A 48 8.18 -12.35 -10.02
CA GLN A 48 9.05 -11.53 -9.18
C GLN A 48 8.38 -10.17 -8.88
N VAL A 49 8.42 -9.71 -7.63
CA VAL A 49 8.02 -8.33 -7.32
C VAL A 49 9.22 -7.41 -7.55
N LEU A 50 8.95 -6.29 -8.20
CA LEU A 50 9.96 -5.27 -8.43
C LEU A 50 9.62 -4.01 -7.66
N ILE A 51 10.63 -3.46 -6.99
CA ILE A 51 10.53 -2.23 -6.21
C ILE A 51 11.58 -1.27 -6.75
N SER A 52 11.14 -0.08 -7.14
CA SER A 52 12.02 0.97 -7.66
C SER A 52 11.94 2.21 -6.79
N ARG A 53 13.07 2.90 -6.62
CA ARG A 53 13.11 4.19 -5.93
C ARG A 53 12.71 5.29 -6.89
N LEU A 54 11.77 6.12 -6.44
CA LEU A 54 11.39 7.37 -7.11
C LEU A 54 12.12 8.54 -6.44
N LYS A 55 12.08 9.72 -7.08
CA LYS A 55 12.66 10.95 -6.50
C LYS A 55 12.11 11.27 -5.10
N ALA A 56 10.84 11.00 -4.86
CA ALA A 56 10.12 11.37 -3.64
C ALA A 56 9.41 10.18 -2.95
N GLY A 57 9.95 8.98 -3.13
CA GLY A 57 9.42 7.76 -2.53
C GLY A 57 9.80 6.53 -3.34
N TRP A 58 8.86 5.63 -3.59
CA TRP A 58 9.13 4.38 -4.30
C TRP A 58 7.90 3.88 -5.06
N SER A 59 8.09 2.93 -5.97
CA SER A 59 7.04 2.27 -6.72
C SER A 59 7.21 0.76 -6.68
N TRP A 60 6.11 0.04 -6.93
CA TRP A 60 6.13 -1.40 -7.16
C TRP A 60 5.56 -1.78 -8.52
N GLY A 61 6.03 -2.92 -9.02
CA GLY A 61 5.37 -3.74 -10.03
C GLY A 61 5.22 -5.15 -9.48
N ILE A 62 3.98 -5.64 -9.32
CA ILE A 62 3.68 -6.99 -8.83
C ILE A 62 2.90 -7.73 -9.92
N PRO A 63 3.52 -8.70 -10.60
CA PRO A 63 2.82 -9.55 -11.57
C PRO A 63 1.72 -10.35 -10.88
N LEU A 64 0.51 -10.21 -11.40
CA LEU A 64 -0.61 -11.09 -11.13
C LEU A 64 -0.81 -11.99 -12.35
N LYS A 65 -1.80 -12.89 -12.31
CA LYS A 65 -2.01 -13.88 -13.38
C LYS A 65 -2.10 -13.26 -14.79
N GLU A 66 -2.99 -12.30 -14.98
CA GLU A 66 -3.26 -11.66 -16.29
C GLU A 66 -3.08 -10.13 -16.22
N ARG A 67 -2.53 -9.64 -15.11
CA ARG A 67 -2.47 -8.21 -14.79
C ARG A 67 -1.17 -7.87 -14.10
N LEU A 68 -0.76 -6.62 -14.20
CA LEU A 68 0.29 -6.06 -13.36
C LEU A 68 -0.31 -5.10 -12.36
N SER A 69 -0.02 -5.29 -11.07
CA SER A 69 -0.27 -4.27 -10.06
C SER A 69 0.87 -3.27 -10.04
N VAL A 70 0.54 -2.02 -10.29
CA VAL A 70 1.49 -0.91 -10.27
C VAL A 70 1.01 0.11 -9.25
N GLY A 71 1.92 0.47 -8.35
CA GLY A 71 1.65 1.48 -7.34
C GLY A 71 2.84 2.37 -7.05
N ILE A 72 2.54 3.54 -6.52
CA ILE A 72 3.51 4.51 -6.02
C ILE A 72 3.23 4.77 -4.56
N VAL A 73 4.29 4.98 -3.77
CA VAL A 73 4.24 5.37 -2.36
C VAL A 73 5.11 6.61 -2.18
N LEU A 74 4.48 7.72 -1.82
CA LEU A 74 5.12 9.04 -1.74
C LEU A 74 4.68 9.77 -0.47
N GLY A 75 5.46 10.76 -0.05
CA GLY A 75 4.98 11.77 0.90
C GLY A 75 3.74 12.49 0.35
N ARG A 76 2.83 12.94 1.23
CA ARG A 76 1.58 13.60 0.80
C ARG A 76 1.80 14.84 -0.07
N ASP A 77 2.77 15.67 0.27
CA ASP A 77 3.06 16.90 -0.46
C ASP A 77 3.67 16.60 -1.84
N ASP A 78 4.58 15.63 -1.91
CA ASP A 78 5.14 15.15 -3.17
C ASP A 78 4.07 14.52 -4.07
N ALA A 79 3.17 13.71 -3.49
CA ALA A 79 2.03 13.16 -4.21
C ALA A 79 1.10 14.27 -4.72
N ALA A 80 0.83 15.31 -3.93
CA ALA A 80 0.02 16.44 -4.36
C ALA A 80 0.66 17.20 -5.54
N GLY A 81 1.99 17.24 -5.61
CA GLY A 81 2.74 17.83 -6.73
C GLY A 81 2.57 17.08 -8.07
N LEU A 82 2.07 15.85 -8.07
CA LEU A 82 1.85 15.06 -9.28
C LEU A 82 0.47 15.27 -9.92
N GLY A 83 -0.51 15.80 -9.19
CA GLY A 83 -1.86 15.99 -9.69
C GLY A 83 -2.90 16.20 -8.59
N ALA A 84 -4.09 16.65 -9.00
CA ALA A 84 -5.19 16.94 -8.09
C ALA A 84 -5.89 15.65 -7.61
N THR A 85 -5.97 14.64 -8.48
CA THR A 85 -6.66 13.38 -8.19
C THR A 85 -5.69 12.20 -8.03
N PRO A 86 -6.05 11.14 -7.28
CA PRO A 86 -5.27 9.90 -7.23
C PRO A 86 -4.91 9.33 -8.61
N LEU A 87 -5.84 9.47 -9.56
CA LEU A 87 -5.65 9.04 -10.94
C LEU A 87 -4.52 9.81 -11.63
N GLU A 88 -4.63 11.13 -11.65
CA GLU A 88 -3.60 12.01 -12.24
C GLU A 88 -2.23 11.77 -11.59
N ARG A 89 -2.19 11.54 -10.27
CA ARG A 89 -0.94 11.28 -9.55
C ARG A 89 -0.27 9.99 -10.00
N LEU A 90 -1.04 8.90 -10.11
CA LEU A 90 -0.51 7.62 -10.59
C LEU A 90 -0.07 7.72 -12.06
N GLU A 91 -0.92 8.27 -12.93
CA GLU A 91 -0.61 8.41 -14.36
C GLU A 91 0.59 9.33 -14.61
N ARG A 92 0.69 10.44 -13.87
CA ARG A 92 1.85 11.35 -13.93
C ARG A 92 3.12 10.66 -13.44
N ALA A 93 3.07 9.91 -12.34
CA ALA A 93 4.22 9.18 -11.84
C ALA A 93 4.71 8.12 -12.84
N ILE A 94 3.79 7.38 -13.46
CA ILE A 94 4.11 6.43 -14.53
C ILE A 94 4.80 7.17 -15.68
N ALA A 95 4.23 8.29 -16.15
CA ALA A 95 4.74 9.01 -17.33
C ALA A 95 6.11 9.68 -17.13
N ILE A 96 6.50 10.04 -15.90
CA ILE A 96 7.80 10.66 -15.62
C ILE A 96 8.88 9.67 -15.22
N ASP A 97 8.51 8.46 -14.80
CA ASP A 97 9.45 7.40 -14.43
C ASP A 97 9.67 6.46 -15.62
N PRO A 98 10.89 6.40 -16.19
CA PRO A 98 11.15 5.60 -17.38
C PRO A 98 10.88 4.10 -17.21
N TRP A 99 11.09 3.57 -16.00
CA TRP A 99 10.91 2.15 -15.72
C TRP A 99 9.42 1.77 -15.61
N LEU A 100 8.62 2.60 -14.93
CA LEU A 100 7.16 2.43 -14.95
C LEU A 100 6.59 2.62 -16.36
N THR A 101 7.07 3.63 -17.11
CA THR A 101 6.65 3.85 -18.50
C THR A 101 6.97 2.65 -19.39
N SER A 102 8.13 2.00 -19.23
CA SER A 102 8.48 0.85 -20.07
C SER A 102 7.57 -0.35 -19.83
N MET A 103 7.09 -0.56 -18.60
CA MET A 103 6.17 -1.65 -18.27
C MET A 103 4.72 -1.37 -18.66
N VAL A 104 4.21 -0.16 -18.35
CA VAL A 104 2.76 0.13 -18.43
C VAL A 104 2.39 1.39 -19.21
N GLY A 105 3.33 2.07 -19.87
CA GLY A 105 3.06 3.31 -20.61
C GLY A 105 2.06 3.17 -21.77
N ALA A 106 1.98 1.98 -22.37
CA ALA A 106 0.98 1.64 -23.40
C ALA A 106 -0.07 0.63 -22.91
N ALA A 107 -0.01 0.23 -21.64
CA ALA A 107 -0.89 -0.76 -21.05
C ALA A 107 -2.27 -0.16 -20.74
N LYS A 108 -3.28 -1.03 -20.63
CA LYS A 108 -4.64 -0.61 -20.29
C LYS A 108 -4.86 -0.73 -18.79
N ARG A 109 -5.12 0.38 -18.10
CA ARG A 109 -5.60 0.35 -16.71
C ARG A 109 -7.00 -0.26 -16.64
N VAL A 110 -7.18 -1.29 -15.81
CA VAL A 110 -8.44 -2.05 -15.70
C VAL A 110 -9.14 -1.96 -14.35
N THR A 111 -8.58 -1.21 -13.41
CA THR A 111 -9.24 -0.87 -12.15
C THR A 111 -9.30 0.65 -11.93
N SER A 112 -10.14 1.09 -11.02
CA SER A 112 -9.98 2.40 -10.40
C SER A 112 -8.66 2.47 -9.63
N VAL A 113 -8.19 3.70 -9.36
CA VAL A 113 -7.03 3.91 -8.51
C VAL A 113 -7.44 3.81 -7.06
N ALA A 114 -6.91 2.82 -6.36
CA ALA A 114 -7.03 2.71 -4.91
C ALA A 114 -6.04 3.66 -4.23
N THR A 115 -6.44 4.20 -3.08
CA THR A 115 -5.59 5.08 -2.27
C THR A 115 -5.50 4.54 -0.85
N TYR A 116 -4.28 4.35 -0.36
CA TYR A 116 -4.01 3.97 1.02
C TYR A 116 -3.15 5.05 1.67
N SER A 117 -3.58 5.56 2.82
CA SER A 117 -2.81 6.56 3.58
C SER A 117 -2.89 6.27 5.08
N ASN A 118 -2.14 6.98 5.92
CA ASN A 118 -2.19 6.86 7.39
C ASN A 118 -2.07 5.41 7.90
N TYR A 119 -1.20 4.62 7.27
CA TYR A 119 -1.06 3.20 7.59
C TYR A 119 0.05 2.89 8.60
N GLN A 120 0.99 3.81 8.83
CA GLN A 120 2.07 3.61 9.82
C GLN A 120 1.53 3.79 11.24
N LEU A 121 1.11 2.70 11.86
CA LEU A 121 0.50 2.75 13.18
C LEU A 121 0.69 1.42 13.90
N ILE A 122 1.13 1.45 15.15
CA ILE A 122 1.31 0.27 16.00
C ILE A 122 0.62 0.48 17.34
N SER A 123 -0.35 -0.37 17.66
CA SER A 123 -1.04 -0.36 18.96
C SER A 123 -0.05 -0.69 20.08
N GLU A 124 -0.12 0.00 21.21
CA GLU A 124 0.80 -0.24 22.34
C GLU A 124 0.58 -1.59 23.02
N ARG A 125 -0.59 -2.21 22.79
CA ARG A 125 -0.93 -3.54 23.31
C ARG A 125 -1.72 -4.32 22.26
N GLY A 126 -1.28 -5.55 21.99
CA GLY A 126 -1.90 -6.47 21.02
C GLY A 126 -2.56 -7.70 21.63
N ALA A 127 -2.54 -7.87 22.95
CA ALA A 127 -3.14 -9.02 23.61
C ALA A 127 -3.57 -8.69 25.05
N GLY A 128 -4.46 -9.50 25.59
CA GLY A 128 -4.88 -9.47 26.99
C GLY A 128 -5.68 -10.73 27.36
N PRO A 129 -6.22 -10.81 28.59
CA PRO A 129 -7.02 -11.95 29.01
C PRO A 129 -8.20 -12.19 28.04
N GLY A 130 -8.23 -13.37 27.41
CA GLY A 130 -9.30 -13.77 26.49
C GLY A 130 -9.26 -13.11 25.11
N TRP A 131 -8.21 -12.38 24.73
CA TRP A 131 -8.13 -11.80 23.38
C TRP A 131 -6.72 -11.52 22.84
N VAL A 132 -6.60 -11.47 21.52
CA VAL A 132 -5.40 -11.05 20.79
C VAL A 132 -5.78 -10.30 19.51
N ALA A 133 -4.93 -9.37 19.07
CA ALA A 133 -5.01 -8.70 17.78
C ALA A 133 -3.89 -9.19 16.86
N ILE A 134 -4.20 -9.46 15.60
CA ILE A 134 -3.27 -9.99 14.60
C ILE A 134 -3.25 -9.15 13.32
N GLY A 135 -2.11 -9.16 12.63
CA GLY A 135 -1.90 -8.35 11.41
C GLY A 135 -2.10 -6.86 11.67
N ASP A 136 -2.68 -6.15 10.70
CA ASP A 136 -2.97 -4.71 10.75
C ASP A 136 -3.84 -4.29 11.95
N ALA A 137 -4.57 -5.23 12.57
CA ALA A 137 -5.35 -4.94 13.78
C ALA A 137 -4.44 -4.59 14.98
N PHE A 138 -3.25 -5.19 15.03
CA PHE A 138 -2.20 -4.78 15.96
C PHE A 138 -1.46 -3.56 15.43
N GLY A 139 -0.93 -3.66 14.21
CA GLY A 139 -0.24 -2.55 13.57
C GLY A 139 0.32 -2.85 12.19
N PHE A 140 0.70 -1.80 11.48
CA PHE A 140 1.28 -1.83 10.15
C PHE A 140 2.39 -0.77 10.03
N VAL A 141 3.45 -1.07 9.28
CA VAL A 141 4.61 -0.20 9.13
C VAL A 141 4.65 0.39 7.72
N ASP A 142 5.08 -0.38 6.73
CA ASP A 142 5.23 0.06 5.35
C ASP A 142 5.29 -1.17 4.42
N PRO A 143 4.70 -1.13 3.21
CA PRO A 143 4.67 -2.30 2.34
C PRO A 143 5.98 -2.56 1.56
N MET A 144 7.00 -1.71 1.68
CA MET A 144 8.24 -1.79 0.88
C MET A 144 9.03 -3.11 1.01
N LEU A 145 8.82 -3.90 2.07
CA LEU A 145 9.61 -5.12 2.32
C LEU A 145 8.91 -6.40 1.83
N SER A 146 8.13 -6.31 0.74
CA SER A 146 7.48 -7.46 0.09
C SER A 146 7.99 -7.71 -1.35
N PRO A 147 9.32 -7.83 -1.57
CA PRO A 147 9.87 -8.15 -2.88
C PRO A 147 9.65 -9.62 -3.29
#